data_AF-A0A610RVM5-F1
#
_entry.id   AF-A0A610RVM5-F1
#
_cell.length_a   1.000
_cell.length_b   1.000
_cell.length_c   1.000
_cell.angle_alpha   90.00
_cell.angle_beta   90.00
_cell.angle_gamma   90.00
#
_symmetry.space_group_name_H-M   'P 1'
#
loop_
_entity.id
_entity.type
_entity.pdbx_description
1 polymer ?
#
loop_
_entity_poly.entity_id
_entity_poly.type
_entity_poly.pdbx_seq_one_letter_code
_entity_poly.pdbx_strand_id
1 'polypeptide(L)' 'MKTLEDIKAMSYQEKDELEDLVLEIIDNNDLVKLKDILKDYPVKISCYELN' A
#
# COMPACT_ATOMS: atom_id res chain seq x y z
N MET A 1 10.65 -0.45 4.89
CA MET A 1 10.37 0.26 3.62
C MET A 1 10.88 -0.55 2.44
N LYS A 2 9.96 -1.22 1.74
CA LYS A 2 10.24 -1.94 0.50
C LYS A 2 10.52 -0.95 -0.64
N THR A 3 11.32 -1.34 -1.62
CA THR A 3 11.53 -0.55 -2.83
C THR A 3 10.42 -0.80 -3.85
N LEU A 4 10.32 0.05 -4.88
CA LEU A 4 9.39 -0.19 -5.98
C LEU A 4 9.68 -1.49 -6.73
N GLU A 5 10.95 -1.93 -6.78
CA GLU A 5 11.34 -3.20 -7.39
C GLU A 5 10.85 -4.38 -6.56
N ASP A 6 10.93 -4.29 -5.23
CA ASP A 6 10.38 -5.30 -4.32
C ASP A 6 8.86 -5.43 -4.48
N ILE A 7 8.14 -4.30 -4.61
CA ILE A 7 6.68 -4.30 -4.82
C ILE A 7 6.32 -4.89 -6.20
N LYS A 8 7.12 -4.60 -7.23
CA LYS A 8 6.91 -5.19 -8.57
C LYS A 8 7.16 -6.69 -8.57
N ALA A 9 8.15 -7.15 -7.79
CA ALA A 9 8.51 -8.56 -7.65
C ALA A 9 7.51 -9.38 -6.82
N MET A 10 6.58 -8.74 -6.10
CA MET A 10 5.50 -9.44 -5.39
C MET A 10 4.65 -10.27 -6.36
N SER A 11 4.35 -11.49 -5.93
CA SER A 11 3.41 -12.36 -6.60
C SER A 11 2.00 -11.75 -6.62
N TYR A 12 1.14 -12.29 -7.49
CA TYR A 12 -0.26 -11.86 -7.54
C TYR A 12 -0.95 -12.06 -6.18
N GLN A 13 -0.72 -13.20 -5.53
CA GLN A 13 -1.33 -13.51 -4.24
C GLN A 13 -0.89 -12.55 -3.14
N GLU A 14 0.40 -12.20 -3.08
CA GLU A 14 0.88 -11.22 -2.10
C GLU A 14 0.28 -9.81 -2.32
N LYS A 15 -0.08 -9.47 -3.55
CA LYS A 15 -0.75 -8.19 -3.86
C LYS A 15 -2.23 -8.22 -3.46
N ASP A 16 -2.90 -9.34 -3.69
CA ASP A 16 -4.28 -9.60 -3.30
C ASP A 16 -4.44 -9.51 -1.77
N GLU A 17 -3.58 -10.20 -1.02
CA GLU A 17 -3.55 -10.15 0.45
C GLU A 17 -3.25 -8.74 0.99
N LEU A 18 -2.40 -7.98 0.30
CA LEU A 18 -2.12 -6.59 0.68
C LEU A 18 -3.32 -5.66 0.43
N GLU A 19 -4.05 -5.87 -0.66
CA GLU A 19 -5.26 -5.12 -0.99
C GLU A 19 -6.36 -5.37 0.06
N ASP A 20 -6.62 -6.63 0.38
CA ASP A 20 -7.58 -7.02 1.42
C ASP A 20 -7.25 -6.39 2.78
N LEU A 21 -5.97 -6.45 3.18
CA LEU A 21 -5.50 -5.84 4.43
C LEU A 21 -5.73 -4.32 4.46
N VAL A 22 -5.46 -3.63 3.34
CA VAL A 22 -5.66 -2.18 3.25
C VAL A 22 -7.15 -1.82 3.32
N LEU A 23 -8.01 -2.57 2.61
CA LEU A 23 -9.46 -2.38 2.66
C LEU A 23 -10.02 -2.62 4.06
N GLU A 24 -9.59 -3.68 4.74
CA GLU A 24 -10.00 -3.95 6.13
C GLU A 24 -9.60 -2.79 7.08
N ILE A 25 -8.40 -2.24 6.91
CA ILE A 25 -7.93 -1.11 7.72
C ILE A 25 -8.77 0.14 7.46
N ILE A 26 -9.14 0.40 6.20
CA ILE A 26 -10.01 1.51 5.81
C ILE A 26 -11.41 1.35 6.40
N ASP A 27 -12.00 0.15 6.29
CA ASP A 27 -13.32 -0.17 6.85
C ASP A 27 -13.34 0.00 8.37
N ASN A 28 -12.25 -0.36 9.05
CA ASN A 28 -12.07 -0.15 10.48
C ASN A 28 -11.69 1.29 10.87
N ASN A 29 -11.50 2.18 9.89
CA ASN A 29 -11.04 3.56 10.06
C ASN A 29 -9.75 3.67 10.90
N ASP A 30 -8.86 2.68 10.78
CA ASP A 30 -7.60 2.64 11.53
C ASP A 30 -6.49 3.38 10.75
N LEU A 31 -6.53 4.70 10.84
CA LEU A 31 -5.57 5.60 10.18
C LEU A 31 -4.11 5.39 10.65
N VAL A 32 -3.90 4.81 11.84
CA VAL A 32 -2.56 4.52 12.37
C VAL A 32 -1.95 3.35 11.61
N LYS A 33 -2.70 2.24 11.48
CA LYS A 33 -2.26 1.09 10.70
C LYS A 33 -2.07 1.43 9.22
N LEU A 34 -2.97 2.24 8.65
CA LEU A 34 -2.84 2.69 7.26
C LEU A 34 -1.52 3.44 7.05
N LYS A 35 -1.18 4.35 7.96
CA LYS A 35 0.08 5.09 7.91
C LYS A 35 1.29 4.15 8.00
N ASP A 36 1.24 3.12 8.84
CA ASP A 36 2.35 2.18 8.97
C ASP A 36 2.52 1.30 7.72
N ILE A 37 1.44 0.84 7.09
CA ILE A 37 1.52 0.14 5.80
C ILE A 37 2.16 1.03 4.73
N LEU A 38 1.74 2.29 4.63
CA LEU A 38 2.28 3.21 3.62
C LEU A 38 3.77 3.54 3.81
N LYS A 39 4.33 3.36 5.03
CA LYS A 39 5.79 3.46 5.24
C LYS A 39 6.53 2.28 4.65
N ASP A 40 5.92 1.10 4.67
CA ASP A 40 6.54 -0.11 4.15
C ASP A 40 6.29 -0.32 2.65
N TYR A 41 5.17 0.18 2.15
CA TYR A 41 4.81 0.17 0.73
C TYR A 41 4.75 1.60 0.21
N PRO A 42 5.89 2.19 -0.19
CA PRO A 42 5.90 3.52 -0.80
C PRO A 42 5.08 3.50 -2.08
N VAL A 43 3.84 3.94 -1.96
CA VAL A 43 2.98 4.25 -3.09
C VAL A 43 3.41 5.62 -3.57
N LYS A 44 3.69 5.78 -4.87
CA LYS A 44 3.67 7.13 -5.44
C LYS A 44 2.23 7.61 -5.29
N ILE A 45 2.01 8.55 -4.38
CA ILE A 45 0.76 9.31 -4.34
C ILE A 45 0.71 10.11 -5.65
N SER A 46 0.09 9.54 -6.69
CA SER A 46 -0.22 10.24 -7.95
C SER A 46 -1.43 11.14 -7.73
N CYS A 47 -1.34 12.04 -6.76
CA CYS A 47 -2.26 13.16 -6.63
C CYS A 47 -1.68 14.43 -7.26
N TYR A 48 -0.42 14.39 -7.69
CA TYR A 48 0.32 15.51 -8.30
C TYR A 48 1.01 15.13 -9.62
N GLU A 49 0.35 14.35 -10.47
CA GLU A 49 0.59 14.49 -11.91
C GLU A 49 -0.33 15.60 -12.45
N LEU A 50 -0.17 16.82 -11.90
CA LEU A 50 -0.59 18.04 -12.58
C LEU A 50 0.57 18.47 -13.46
N ASN A 51 0.57 17.96 -14.70
CA ASN A 51 1.32 18.41 -15.88
C ASN A 51 2.69 19.07 -15.67
#